data_AF-A0A925XIE5-F1
#
_entry.id   AF-A0A925XIE5-F1
#
_cell.length_a   1.000
_cell.length_b   1.000
_cell.length_c   1.000
_cell.angle_alpha   90.00
_cell.angle_beta   90.00
_cell.angle_gamma   90.00
#
_symmetry.space_group_name_H-M   'P 1'
#
loop_
_entity.id
_entity.type
_entity.pdbx_description
1 polymer ?
#
loop_
_entity_poly.entity_id
_entity_poly.type
_entity_poly.pdbx_seq_one_letter_code
_entity_poly.pdbx_strand_id
1 'polypeptide(L)'
;MKNDKCPLLYTDDTESIPVDEADDIRRVVQATQSLLARHQAKSGEFVADVHVKAHGYADGELRVLPNLPDELAQGLFAREGTHPAVVRFSNAASQPQADAIPDGRGMAVKVLGVTGDLVSVDEPSDPSQDFLMINHPVFFARSVKDFLRLERVLVQADDNPLATAQGALTGGDWNPLNWHWREMLAVAQIAGHLPAHPASNTYFSASPIRFGRYVAKYRA
;
A
#
# COMPACT_ATOMS: atom_id res chain seq x y z
N MET A 1 -18.57 25.58 4.27
CA MET A 1 -18.91 24.66 5.39
C MET A 1 -17.61 24.31 6.08
N LYS A 2 -17.41 24.77 7.32
CA LYS A 2 -16.34 24.23 8.18
C LYS A 2 -16.71 22.79 8.45
N ASN A 3 -15.80 21.88 8.12
CA ASN A 3 -15.99 20.45 8.33
C ASN A 3 -15.70 20.22 9.82
N ASP A 4 -16.73 20.24 10.66
CA ASP A 4 -16.66 19.98 12.12
C ASP A 4 -16.36 18.49 12.41
N LYS A 5 -15.32 17.95 11.79
CA LYS A 5 -14.80 16.62 12.14
C LYS A 5 -13.63 16.83 13.09
N CYS A 6 -13.89 16.58 14.37
CA CYS A 6 -12.84 16.51 15.38
C CYS A 6 -11.82 15.42 14.99
N PRO A 7 -10.51 15.71 14.97
CA PRO A 7 -9.49 14.70 14.72
C PRO A 7 -9.61 13.52 15.69
N LEU A 8 -9.49 12.29 15.18
CA LEU A 8 -9.56 11.09 16.01
C LEU A 8 -8.25 10.94 16.79
N LEU A 9 -8.31 10.96 18.13
CA LEU A 9 -7.14 10.71 18.98
C LEU A 9 -6.64 9.28 18.80
N TYR A 10 -5.32 9.13 18.77
CA TYR A 10 -4.68 7.81 18.86
C TYR A 10 -4.55 7.41 20.33
N THR A 11 -4.93 6.18 20.60
CA THR A 11 -4.80 5.50 21.89
C THR A 11 -4.32 4.07 21.63
N ASP A 12 -3.67 3.44 22.60
CA ASP A 12 -3.10 2.09 22.39
C ASP A 12 -4.16 1.01 22.14
N ASP A 13 -5.43 1.27 22.46
CA ASP A 13 -6.59 0.42 22.14
C ASP A 13 -7.21 0.71 20.75
N THR A 14 -6.68 1.68 19.99
CA THR A 14 -7.09 1.99 18.62
C THR A 14 -6.75 0.84 17.66
N GLU A 15 -5.69 0.08 17.96
CA GLU A 15 -5.22 -1.06 17.17
C GLU A 15 -5.34 -2.34 17.99
N SER A 16 -5.84 -3.40 17.36
CA SER A 16 -5.90 -4.74 17.95
C SER A 16 -5.04 -5.69 17.14
N ILE A 17 -3.85 -6.00 17.65
CA ILE A 17 -2.89 -6.91 17.02
C ILE A 17 -3.32 -8.37 17.29
N PRO A 18 -3.68 -9.15 16.24
CA PRO A 18 -4.00 -10.57 16.41
C PRO A 18 -2.81 -11.35 16.96
N VAL A 19 -3.08 -12.34 17.83
CA VAL A 19 -2.03 -13.19 18.44
C VAL A 19 -1.19 -13.96 17.40
N ASP A 20 -1.79 -14.27 16.25
CA ASP A 20 -1.18 -14.99 15.13
C ASP A 20 -0.53 -14.08 14.08
N GLU A 21 -0.61 -12.75 14.22
CA GLU A 21 -0.16 -11.81 13.19
C GLU A 21 1.33 -11.94 12.89
N ALA A 22 2.18 -12.10 13.90
CA ALA A 22 3.62 -12.29 13.70
C ALA A 22 3.97 -13.58 12.94
N ASP A 23 3.16 -14.65 13.10
CA ASP A 23 3.32 -15.88 12.33
C ASP A 23 2.79 -15.72 10.90
N ASP A 24 1.66 -15.04 10.74
CA ASP A 24 1.10 -14.73 9.42
C ASP A 24 2.02 -13.81 8.61
N ILE A 25 2.67 -12.80 9.22
CA ILE A 25 3.69 -11.97 8.58
C ILE A 25 4.84 -12.84 8.07
N ARG A 26 5.37 -13.76 8.89
CA ARG A 26 6.45 -14.67 8.47
C ARG A 26 6.02 -15.53 7.27
N ARG A 27 4.77 -15.98 7.26
CA ARG A 27 4.22 -16.80 6.16
C ARG A 27 3.98 -16.00 4.89
N VAL A 28 3.56 -14.73 5.00
CA VAL A 28 3.47 -13.80 3.87
C VAL A 28 4.85 -13.65 3.24
N VAL A 29 5.87 -13.33 4.03
CA VAL A 29 7.26 -13.20 3.54
C VAL A 29 7.72 -14.46 2.81
N GLN A 30 7.45 -15.65 3.36
CA GLN A 30 7.79 -16.93 2.71
C GLN A 30 7.02 -17.16 1.40
N ALA A 31 5.72 -16.82 1.36
CA ALA A 31 4.90 -16.93 0.16
C ALA A 31 5.37 -15.98 -0.95
N THR A 32 5.62 -14.71 -0.61
CA THR A 32 6.18 -13.71 -1.53
C THR A 32 7.55 -14.16 -2.05
N GLN A 33 8.46 -14.62 -1.18
CA GLN A 33 9.77 -15.15 -1.61
C GLN A 33 9.62 -16.32 -2.60
N SER A 34 8.66 -17.21 -2.37
CA SER A 34 8.38 -18.34 -3.27
C SER A 34 7.79 -17.90 -4.62
N LEU A 35 6.95 -16.86 -4.64
CA LEU A 35 6.44 -16.24 -5.87
C LEU A 35 7.59 -15.61 -6.67
N LEU A 36 8.42 -14.79 -6.01
CA LEU A 36 9.55 -14.12 -6.63
C LEU A 36 10.57 -15.11 -7.20
N ALA A 37 10.92 -16.16 -6.44
CA ALA A 37 11.85 -17.19 -6.90
C ALA A 37 11.30 -17.94 -8.14
N ARG A 38 10.01 -18.26 -8.16
CA ARG A 38 9.36 -18.88 -9.33
C ARG A 38 9.37 -17.96 -10.54
N HIS A 39 9.05 -16.68 -10.34
CA HIS A 39 9.10 -15.70 -11.41
C HIS A 39 10.51 -15.58 -11.99
N GLN A 40 11.53 -15.43 -11.12
CA GLN A 40 12.93 -15.36 -11.54
C GLN A 40 13.37 -16.62 -12.28
N ALA A 41 12.94 -17.81 -11.85
CA ALA A 41 13.23 -19.06 -12.55
C ALA A 41 12.57 -19.14 -13.94
N LYS A 42 11.38 -18.53 -14.12
CA LYS A 42 10.66 -18.50 -15.40
C LYS A 42 11.20 -17.42 -16.35
N SER A 43 11.47 -16.21 -15.86
CA SER A 43 11.84 -15.05 -16.68
C SER A 43 13.35 -14.82 -16.82
N GLY A 44 14.15 -15.35 -15.90
CA GLY A 44 15.58 -15.04 -15.76
C GLY A 44 15.86 -13.70 -15.06
N GLU A 45 14.84 -12.93 -14.70
CA GLU A 45 14.96 -11.60 -14.11
C GLU A 45 14.30 -11.53 -12.73
N PHE A 46 14.95 -10.81 -11.81
CA PHE A 46 14.34 -10.46 -10.54
C PHE A 46 13.51 -9.19 -10.72
N VAL A 47 12.19 -9.30 -10.53
CA VAL A 47 11.25 -8.17 -10.56
C VAL A 47 10.45 -8.13 -9.26
N ALA A 48 9.86 -6.99 -8.94
CA ALA A 48 8.96 -6.88 -7.80
C ALA A 48 7.73 -7.80 -7.97
N ASP A 49 7.09 -8.19 -6.87
CA ASP A 49 5.88 -9.04 -6.91
C ASP A 49 4.70 -8.29 -7.55
N VAL A 50 4.54 -7.02 -7.18
CA VAL A 50 3.55 -6.09 -7.71
C VAL A 50 4.22 -4.77 -8.05
N HIS A 51 3.50 -3.90 -8.75
CA HIS A 51 4.04 -2.61 -9.17
C HIS A 51 5.31 -2.71 -10.04
N VAL A 52 5.40 -3.76 -10.87
CA VAL A 52 6.59 -4.04 -11.69
C VAL A 52 6.89 -2.88 -12.65
N LYS A 53 5.87 -2.41 -13.38
CA LYS A 53 6.05 -1.31 -14.33
C LYS A 53 6.01 0.04 -13.61
N ALA A 54 7.11 0.77 -13.70
CA ALA A 54 7.15 2.20 -13.40
C ALA A 54 6.69 3.01 -14.63
N HIS A 55 5.94 4.09 -14.39
CA HIS A 55 5.69 5.12 -15.40
C HIS A 55 6.86 6.11 -15.47
N GLY A 56 7.51 6.36 -14.33
CA GLY A 56 8.61 7.30 -14.23
C GLY A 56 8.93 7.64 -12.79
N TYR A 57 10.07 8.32 -12.63
CA TYR A 57 10.53 8.91 -11.38
C TYR A 57 10.59 10.42 -11.56
N ALA A 58 10.27 11.16 -10.51
CA ALA A 58 10.39 12.60 -10.48
C ALA A 58 11.18 13.03 -9.25
N ASP A 59 12.18 13.87 -9.46
CA ASP A 59 12.81 14.61 -8.39
C ASP A 59 11.90 15.78 -7.99
N GLY A 60 11.78 16.02 -6.70
CA GLY A 60 10.92 17.06 -6.17
C GLY A 60 11.27 17.48 -4.77
N GLU A 61 10.35 18.23 -4.17
CA GLU A 61 10.49 18.75 -2.82
C GLU A 61 9.16 18.57 -2.08
N LEU A 62 9.22 18.07 -0.84
CA LEU A 62 8.11 18.16 0.09
C LEU A 62 8.26 19.45 0.91
N ARG A 63 7.26 20.33 0.84
CA ARG A 63 7.24 21.59 1.57
C ARG A 63 6.22 21.51 2.70
N VAL A 64 6.70 21.59 3.93
CA VAL A 64 5.86 21.77 5.11
C VAL A 64 5.50 23.24 5.20
N LEU A 65 4.20 23.54 5.05
CA LEU A 65 3.71 24.91 5.04
C LEU A 65 3.78 25.57 6.44
N PRO A 66 3.92 26.90 6.50
CA PRO A 66 3.81 27.63 7.76
C PRO A 66 2.39 27.52 8.34
N ASN A 67 2.27 27.66 9.66
CA ASN A 67 0.99 27.79 10.37
C ASN A 67 0.03 26.60 10.16
N LEU A 68 0.56 25.37 10.11
CA LEU A 68 -0.28 24.18 10.18
C LEU A 68 -1.05 24.16 11.52
N PRO A 69 -2.33 23.73 11.53
CA PRO A 69 -3.04 23.43 12.77
C PRO A 69 -2.25 22.45 13.64
N ASP A 70 -2.36 22.58 14.97
CA ASP A 70 -1.61 21.76 15.93
C ASP A 70 -1.79 20.25 15.69
N GLU A 71 -2.97 19.82 15.24
CA GLU A 71 -3.25 18.43 14.90
C GLU A 71 -2.47 17.91 13.67
N LEU A 72 -2.04 18.81 12.77
CA LEU A 72 -1.26 18.49 11.57
C LEU A 72 0.25 18.76 11.75
N ALA A 73 0.64 19.60 12.71
CA ALA A 73 2.03 19.98 12.97
C ALA A 73 2.77 18.93 13.83
N GLN A 74 2.93 17.71 13.32
CA GLN A 74 3.54 16.59 14.07
C GLN A 74 4.52 15.76 13.21
N GLY A 75 5.51 15.14 13.87
CA GLY A 75 6.54 14.34 13.19
C GLY A 75 7.29 15.14 12.13
N LEU A 76 7.39 14.61 10.91
CA LEU A 76 7.98 15.30 9.75
C LEU A 76 7.36 16.69 9.50
N PHE A 77 6.08 16.89 9.84
CA PHE A 77 5.35 18.12 9.60
C PHE A 77 5.41 19.11 10.78
N ALA A 78 6.17 18.81 11.83
CA ALA A 78 6.21 19.62 13.06
C ALA A 78 6.85 21.00 12.88
N ARG A 79 7.68 21.19 11.85
CA ARG A 79 8.34 22.47 11.54
C ARG A 79 8.19 22.78 10.07
N GLU A 80 7.96 24.05 9.76
CA GLU A 80 8.03 24.53 8.38
C GLU A 80 9.41 24.23 7.78
N GLY A 81 9.44 23.90 6.49
CA GLY A 81 10.68 23.50 5.84
C GLY A 81 10.47 22.84 4.48
N THR A 82 11.57 22.68 3.76
CA THR A 82 11.62 22.04 2.46
C THR A 82 12.56 20.84 2.54
N HIS A 83 12.06 19.68 2.13
CA HIS A 83 12.80 18.42 2.13
C HIS A 83 12.94 17.90 0.70
N PRO A 84 14.13 17.47 0.26
CA PRO A 84 14.27 16.77 -1.00
C PRO A 84 13.41 15.50 -1.02
N ALA A 85 12.77 15.23 -2.15
CA ALA A 85 11.92 14.07 -2.30
C ALA A 85 12.07 13.44 -3.69
N VAL A 86 11.86 12.12 -3.76
CA VAL A 86 11.78 11.37 -5.02
C VAL A 86 10.42 10.70 -5.08
N VAL A 87 9.73 10.85 -6.21
CA VAL A 87 8.41 10.28 -6.46
C VAL A 87 8.51 9.20 -7.52
N ARG A 88 7.88 8.04 -7.28
CA ARG A 88 7.74 6.94 -8.23
C ARG A 88 6.27 6.69 -8.55
N PHE A 89 5.93 6.68 -9.83
CA PHE A 89 4.60 6.30 -10.32
C PHE A 89 4.63 4.90 -10.94
N SER A 90 3.60 4.08 -10.74
CA SER A 90 3.58 2.69 -11.21
C SER A 90 2.18 2.16 -11.50
N ASN A 91 2.12 1.09 -12.30
CA ASN A 91 0.96 0.19 -12.37
C ASN A 91 0.87 -0.63 -11.08
N ALA A 92 -0.27 -1.24 -10.77
CA ALA A 92 -0.37 -2.16 -9.62
C ALA A 92 -0.09 -3.61 -10.02
N ALA A 93 -0.32 -3.97 -11.29
CA ALA A 93 -0.14 -5.32 -11.81
C ALA A 93 1.24 -5.94 -11.48
N SER A 94 1.23 -7.25 -11.31
CA SER A 94 2.39 -8.12 -11.08
C SER A 94 3.20 -8.42 -12.35
N GLN A 95 2.82 -7.84 -13.48
CA GLN A 95 3.55 -7.92 -14.75
C GLN A 95 3.55 -6.55 -15.44
N PRO A 96 4.52 -6.27 -16.33
CA PRO A 96 4.50 -5.06 -17.14
C PRO A 96 3.25 -5.00 -18.03
N GLN A 97 2.38 -4.02 -17.77
CA GLN A 97 1.13 -3.83 -18.50
C GLN A 97 1.09 -2.47 -19.22
N ALA A 98 0.40 -2.39 -20.35
CA ALA A 98 0.21 -1.12 -21.06
C ALA A 98 -0.62 -0.13 -20.22
N ASP A 99 -0.27 1.16 -20.27
CA ASP A 99 -0.90 2.18 -19.40
C ASP A 99 -2.37 2.44 -19.74
N ALA A 100 -2.78 2.08 -20.96
CA ALA A 100 -4.15 2.16 -21.43
C ALA A 100 -5.06 1.03 -20.91
N ILE A 101 -4.53 0.04 -20.20
CA ILE A 101 -5.35 -1.01 -19.59
C ILE A 101 -5.76 -0.57 -18.18
N PRO A 102 -7.06 -0.70 -17.81
CA PRO A 102 -7.54 -0.45 -16.45
C PRO A 102 -6.73 -1.25 -15.43
N ASP A 103 -6.30 -0.57 -14.38
CA ASP A 103 -5.48 -1.14 -13.31
C ASP A 103 -5.38 -0.12 -12.15
N GLY A 104 -4.97 -0.61 -10.98
CA GLY A 104 -4.52 0.26 -9.91
C GLY A 104 -3.30 1.08 -10.33
N ARG A 105 -3.12 2.25 -9.70
CA ARG A 105 -1.95 3.11 -9.88
C ARG A 105 -1.31 3.39 -8.54
N GLY A 106 -0.01 3.17 -8.44
CA GLY A 106 0.78 3.49 -7.26
C GLY A 106 1.49 4.83 -7.39
N MET A 107 1.60 5.55 -6.27
CA MET A 107 2.52 6.66 -6.06
C MET A 107 3.27 6.43 -4.77
N ALA A 108 4.59 6.33 -4.85
CA ALA A 108 5.48 6.30 -3.70
C ALA A 108 6.26 7.61 -3.64
N VAL A 109 6.27 8.26 -2.48
CA VAL A 109 7.07 9.47 -2.22
C VAL A 109 8.09 9.14 -1.14
N LYS A 110 9.37 9.23 -1.48
CA LYS A 110 10.49 9.12 -0.51
C LYS A 110 10.96 10.52 -0.15
N VAL A 111 10.86 10.90 1.11
CA VAL A 111 11.38 12.17 1.64
C VAL A 111 12.72 11.92 2.30
N LEU A 112 13.73 12.70 1.92
CA LEU A 112 15.12 12.52 2.35
C LEU A 112 15.50 13.49 3.46
N GLY A 113 16.52 13.13 4.24
CA GLY A 113 17.08 13.98 5.29
C GLY A 113 16.10 14.23 6.44
N VAL A 114 15.23 13.26 6.73
CA VAL A 114 14.28 13.37 7.85
C VAL A 114 15.00 13.17 9.18
N THR A 115 14.39 13.63 10.27
CA THR A 115 14.94 13.47 11.63
C THR A 115 13.92 12.78 12.53
N GLY A 116 14.40 12.04 13.53
CA GLY A 116 13.56 11.29 14.47
C GLY A 116 13.91 9.80 14.52
N ASP A 117 13.14 9.05 15.28
CA ASP A 117 13.32 7.61 15.43
C ASP A 117 12.90 6.88 14.14
N LEU A 118 13.77 6.03 13.62
CA LEU A 118 13.53 5.23 12.41
C LEU A 118 13.14 3.80 12.77
N VAL A 119 12.22 3.22 11.99
CA VAL A 119 11.72 1.84 12.21
C VAL A 119 12.78 0.79 11.91
N SER A 120 13.66 1.03 10.93
CA SER A 120 14.73 0.12 10.55
C SER A 120 16.09 0.70 10.93
N VAL A 121 16.86 -0.06 11.71
CA VAL A 121 18.25 0.25 12.08
C VAL A 121 19.26 -0.45 11.15
N ASP A 122 18.77 -1.32 10.26
CA ASP A 122 19.59 -2.29 9.52
C ASP A 122 19.95 -1.84 8.08
N GLU A 123 19.44 -0.70 7.62
CA GLU A 123 19.89 -0.09 6.36
C GLU A 123 20.88 1.05 6.63
N PRO A 124 22.09 1.02 6.06
CA PRO A 124 23.02 2.16 6.06
C PRO A 124 22.58 3.24 5.05
N SER A 125 21.28 3.54 5.00
CA SER A 125 20.70 4.56 4.13
C SER A 125 20.54 5.88 4.88
N ASP A 126 20.58 6.98 4.14
CA ASP A 126 20.28 8.29 4.70
C ASP A 126 18.85 8.27 5.29
N PRO A 127 18.64 8.90 6.46
CA PRO A 127 17.33 8.98 7.09
C PRO A 127 16.25 9.43 6.10
N SER A 128 15.24 8.58 5.90
CA SER A 128 14.14 8.87 4.98
C SER A 128 12.79 8.41 5.52
N GLN A 129 11.72 9.02 5.00
CA GLN A 129 10.34 8.61 5.26
C GLN A 129 9.62 8.37 3.93
N ASP A 130 9.00 7.20 3.81
CA ASP A 130 8.28 6.80 2.61
C ASP A 130 6.76 6.88 2.80
N PHE A 131 6.09 7.50 1.84
CA PHE A 131 4.64 7.53 1.71
C PHE A 131 4.24 6.61 0.55
N LEU A 132 3.76 5.42 0.88
CA LEU A 132 3.29 4.44 -0.09
C LEU A 132 1.79 4.60 -0.28
N MET A 133 1.36 4.92 -1.50
CA MET A 133 -0.03 5.25 -1.79
C MET A 133 -0.50 4.61 -3.09
N ILE A 134 -1.82 4.37 -3.17
CA ILE A 134 -2.50 3.89 -4.37
C ILE A 134 -3.65 4.81 -4.73
N ASN A 135 -4.13 4.76 -5.97
CA ASN A 135 -5.23 5.58 -6.45
C ASN A 135 -6.63 5.17 -5.92
N HIS A 136 -6.70 4.45 -4.80
CA HIS A 136 -7.95 3.99 -4.19
C HIS A 136 -7.91 4.15 -2.65
N PRO A 137 -8.98 4.66 -2.00
CA PRO A 137 -8.94 5.04 -0.58
C PRO A 137 -9.01 3.88 0.43
N VAL A 138 -9.26 2.65 -0.03
CA VAL A 138 -9.44 1.46 0.81
C VAL A 138 -8.60 0.32 0.25
N PHE A 139 -7.93 -0.46 1.10
CA PHE A 139 -7.21 -1.64 0.65
C PHE A 139 -8.12 -2.88 0.65
N PHE A 140 -7.85 -3.85 -0.22
CA PHE A 140 -8.69 -5.05 -0.33
C PHE A 140 -8.56 -5.96 0.90
N ALA A 141 -7.35 -6.12 1.44
CA ALA A 141 -7.08 -6.88 2.65
C ALA A 141 -7.23 -5.99 3.91
N ARG A 142 -7.85 -6.51 4.98
CA ARG A 142 -8.01 -5.78 6.26
C ARG A 142 -6.99 -6.16 7.32
N SER A 143 -6.32 -7.30 7.13
CA SER A 143 -5.35 -7.86 8.06
C SER A 143 -4.29 -8.62 7.28
N VAL A 144 -3.18 -8.93 7.93
CA VAL A 144 -2.15 -9.79 7.35
C VAL A 144 -2.70 -11.16 6.98
N LYS A 145 -3.64 -11.69 7.78
CA LYS A 145 -4.32 -12.96 7.52
C LYS A 145 -5.17 -12.95 6.24
N ASP A 146 -5.91 -11.87 6.01
CA ASP A 146 -6.69 -11.67 4.78
C ASP A 146 -5.75 -11.62 3.56
N PHE A 147 -4.61 -10.95 3.71
CA PHE A 147 -3.58 -10.85 2.65
C PHE A 147 -2.91 -12.19 2.37
N LEU A 148 -2.47 -12.90 3.40
CA LEU A 148 -1.86 -14.23 3.31
C LEU A 148 -2.76 -15.25 2.61
N ARG A 149 -4.07 -15.21 2.87
CA ARG A 149 -5.04 -16.06 2.19
C ARG A 149 -5.01 -15.82 0.68
N LEU A 150 -5.01 -14.56 0.25
CA LEU A 150 -4.95 -14.19 -1.18
C LEU A 150 -3.63 -14.61 -1.81
N GLU A 151 -2.50 -14.39 -1.16
CA GLU A 151 -1.19 -14.87 -1.64
C GLU A 151 -1.15 -16.39 -1.79
N ARG A 152 -1.70 -17.14 -0.84
CA ARG A 152 -1.79 -18.61 -0.93
C ARG A 152 -2.62 -19.06 -2.13
N VAL A 153 -3.73 -18.37 -2.41
CA VAL A 153 -4.54 -18.65 -3.61
C VAL A 153 -3.71 -18.42 -4.87
N LEU A 154 -2.97 -17.31 -4.96
CA LEU A 154 -2.08 -17.03 -6.09
C LEU A 154 -0.98 -18.09 -6.23
N VAL A 155 -0.42 -18.54 -5.11
CA VAL A 155 0.59 -19.61 -5.09
C VAL A 155 0.04 -20.93 -5.61
N GLN A 156 -1.17 -21.31 -5.16
CA GLN A 156 -1.82 -22.58 -5.47
C GLN A 156 -2.44 -22.63 -6.87
N ALA A 157 -2.92 -21.49 -7.39
CA ALA A 157 -3.60 -21.43 -8.67
C ALA A 157 -2.65 -21.59 -9.87
N ASP A 158 -1.34 -21.42 -9.68
CA ASP A 158 -0.30 -21.59 -10.72
C ASP A 158 -0.67 -20.93 -12.06
N ASP A 159 -0.95 -19.62 -12.00
CA ASP A 159 -1.35 -18.78 -13.13
C ASP A 159 -2.73 -19.12 -13.76
N ASN A 160 -3.54 -20.00 -13.16
CA ASN A 160 -4.90 -20.30 -13.61
C ASN A 160 -5.90 -19.22 -13.16
N PRO A 161 -6.46 -18.39 -14.07
CA PRO A 161 -7.31 -17.26 -13.70
C PRO A 161 -8.64 -17.67 -13.06
N LEU A 162 -9.21 -18.80 -13.49
CA LEU A 162 -10.48 -19.29 -12.95
C LEU A 162 -10.29 -19.80 -11.52
N ALA A 163 -9.21 -20.56 -11.28
CA ALA A 163 -8.86 -21.04 -9.95
C ALA A 163 -8.54 -19.87 -9.00
N THR A 164 -7.83 -18.84 -9.48
CA THR A 164 -7.57 -17.61 -8.73
C THR A 164 -8.87 -16.90 -8.35
N ALA A 165 -9.77 -16.67 -9.32
CA ALA A 165 -11.04 -15.99 -9.06
C ALA A 165 -11.92 -16.78 -8.08
N GLN A 166 -12.02 -18.10 -8.26
CA GLN A 166 -12.79 -18.96 -7.36
C GLN A 166 -12.18 -18.98 -5.95
N GLY A 167 -10.87 -19.17 -5.81
CA GLY A 167 -10.20 -19.22 -4.52
C GLY A 167 -10.24 -17.87 -3.79
N ALA A 168 -10.06 -16.76 -4.52
CA ALA A 168 -10.12 -15.42 -3.95
C ALA A 168 -11.51 -15.08 -3.41
N LEU A 169 -12.57 -15.48 -4.13
CA LEU A 169 -13.96 -15.27 -3.73
C LEU A 169 -14.39 -16.21 -2.60
N THR A 170 -14.17 -17.51 -2.76
CA THR A 170 -14.74 -18.52 -1.86
C THR A 170 -13.89 -18.76 -0.62
N GLY A 171 -12.58 -18.52 -0.69
CA GLY A 171 -11.64 -18.91 0.37
C GLY A 171 -11.59 -20.42 0.62
N GLY A 172 -12.13 -21.24 -0.29
CA GLY A 172 -12.32 -22.68 -0.10
C GLY A 172 -13.59 -23.07 0.66
N ASP A 173 -14.47 -22.12 0.98
CA ASP A 173 -15.75 -22.37 1.65
C ASP A 173 -16.90 -22.50 0.64
N TRP A 174 -17.84 -23.41 0.92
CA TRP A 174 -19.05 -23.64 0.12
C TRP A 174 -20.21 -22.75 0.57
N ASN A 175 -20.16 -22.18 1.77
CA ASN A 175 -21.18 -21.30 2.30
C ASN A 175 -20.98 -19.85 1.78
N PRO A 176 -21.91 -19.30 0.98
CA PRO A 176 -21.76 -17.96 0.39
C PRO A 176 -21.74 -16.82 1.41
N LEU A 177 -22.17 -17.06 2.65
CA LEU A 177 -22.06 -16.10 3.75
C LEU A 177 -20.62 -15.91 4.25
N ASN A 178 -19.76 -16.90 4.01
CA ASN A 178 -18.33 -16.85 4.38
C ASN A 178 -17.45 -16.38 3.21
N TRP A 179 -18.05 -16.11 2.05
CA TRP A 179 -17.31 -15.64 0.88
C TRP A 179 -16.85 -14.19 1.01
N HIS A 180 -15.77 -13.88 0.32
CA HIS A 180 -15.02 -12.63 0.40
C HIS A 180 -15.53 -11.58 -0.60
N TRP A 181 -16.84 -11.34 -0.63
CA TRP A 181 -17.48 -10.43 -1.58
C TRP A 181 -16.95 -9.00 -1.50
N ARG A 182 -16.68 -8.52 -0.29
CA ARG A 182 -16.19 -7.15 -0.05
C ARG A 182 -14.78 -6.98 -0.59
N GLU A 183 -13.90 -7.95 -0.32
CA GLU A 183 -12.53 -8.00 -0.82
C GLU A 183 -12.56 -8.02 -2.35
N MET A 184 -13.40 -8.87 -2.95
CA MET A 184 -13.55 -8.94 -4.41
C MET A 184 -14.06 -7.64 -5.03
N LEU A 185 -15.01 -6.96 -4.38
CA LEU A 185 -15.49 -5.66 -4.83
C LEU A 185 -14.37 -4.61 -4.77
N ALA A 186 -13.58 -4.59 -3.69
CA ALA A 186 -12.45 -3.67 -3.56
C ALA A 186 -11.37 -3.93 -4.63
N VAL A 187 -11.03 -5.20 -4.89
CA VAL A 187 -10.12 -5.59 -5.98
C VAL A 187 -10.66 -5.12 -7.33
N ALA A 188 -11.94 -5.37 -7.62
CA ALA A 188 -12.57 -4.96 -8.87
C ALA A 188 -12.61 -3.43 -9.03
N GLN A 189 -12.84 -2.68 -7.94
CA GLN A 189 -12.81 -1.22 -7.96
C GLN A 189 -11.40 -0.70 -8.24
N ILE A 190 -10.37 -1.26 -7.60
CA ILE A 190 -8.97 -0.89 -7.84
C ILE A 190 -8.56 -1.20 -9.27
N ALA A 191 -8.76 -2.45 -9.71
CA ALA A 191 -8.39 -2.90 -11.06
C ALA A 191 -9.23 -2.22 -12.16
N GLY A 192 -10.44 -1.75 -11.82
CA GLY A 192 -11.32 -1.05 -12.74
C GLY A 192 -11.03 0.44 -12.88
N HIS A 193 -10.02 1.00 -12.22
CA HIS A 193 -9.67 2.41 -12.39
C HIS A 193 -9.25 2.67 -13.84
N LEU A 194 -9.96 3.61 -14.46
CA LEU A 194 -9.69 3.98 -15.84
C LEU A 194 -8.30 4.65 -15.94
N PRO A 195 -7.57 4.40 -17.04
CA PRO A 195 -6.32 5.09 -17.31
C PRO A 195 -6.48 6.60 -17.22
N ALA A 196 -5.66 7.21 -16.37
CA ALA A 196 -5.48 8.65 -16.29
C ALA A 196 -3.98 8.96 -16.18
N HIS A 197 -3.60 10.16 -16.60
CA HIS A 197 -2.22 10.62 -16.42
C HIS A 197 -1.84 10.51 -14.93
N PRO A 198 -0.64 9.99 -14.57
CA PRO A 198 -0.28 9.75 -13.18
C PRO A 198 -0.48 10.98 -12.28
N ALA A 199 -0.05 12.17 -12.74
CA ALA A 199 -0.21 13.43 -12.00
C ALA A 199 -1.66 13.92 -11.83
N SER A 200 -2.64 13.32 -12.51
CA SER A 200 -4.06 13.70 -12.42
C SER A 200 -4.87 12.81 -11.48
N ASN A 201 -4.27 11.71 -11.00
CA ASN A 201 -4.93 10.83 -10.02
C ASN A 201 -4.84 11.42 -8.62
N THR A 202 -5.81 11.06 -7.78
CA THR A 202 -5.67 11.21 -6.33
C THR A 202 -5.15 9.90 -5.76
N TYR A 203 -4.15 9.97 -4.90
CA TYR A 203 -3.53 8.85 -4.23
C TYR A 203 -3.82 8.88 -2.73
N PHE A 204 -3.90 7.69 -2.12
CA PHE A 204 -4.26 7.50 -0.74
C PHE A 204 -3.36 6.49 -0.07
N SER A 205 -3.06 6.68 1.22
CA SER A 205 -2.37 5.65 2.02
C SER A 205 -3.16 4.34 2.18
N ALA A 206 -4.46 4.37 1.84
CA ALA A 206 -5.47 3.33 2.02
C ALA A 206 -5.73 2.95 3.49
N SER A 207 -4.68 2.65 4.24
CA SER A 207 -4.69 2.34 5.67
C SER A 207 -4.62 3.61 6.53
N PRO A 208 -5.31 3.62 7.70
CA PRO A 208 -5.08 4.61 8.73
C PRO A 208 -3.69 4.42 9.35
N ILE A 209 -3.04 5.52 9.73
CA ILE A 209 -1.69 5.52 10.31
C ILE A 209 -1.72 6.39 11.57
N ARG A 210 -0.93 6.00 12.58
CA ARG A 210 -0.66 6.85 13.74
C ARG A 210 0.06 8.13 13.29
N PHE A 211 -0.58 9.27 13.52
CA PHE A 211 -0.09 10.60 13.21
C PHE A 211 0.10 11.39 14.51
N GLY A 212 1.23 11.13 15.17
CA GLY A 212 1.52 11.65 16.50
C GLY A 212 0.42 11.30 17.51
N ARG A 213 -0.36 12.29 17.95
CA ARG A 213 -1.48 12.18 18.89
C ARG A 213 -2.80 11.74 18.24
N TYR A 214 -2.87 11.67 16.92
CA TYR A 214 -4.10 11.41 16.18
C TYR A 214 -3.94 10.23 15.21
N VAL A 215 -5.06 9.82 14.61
CA VAL A 215 -5.10 8.89 13.49
C VAL A 215 -5.37 9.67 12.21
N ALA A 216 -4.58 9.41 11.17
CA ALA A 216 -4.73 10.07 9.88
C ALA A 216 -4.71 9.08 8.71
N LYS A 217 -5.19 9.55 7.56
CA LYS A 217 -4.92 8.95 6.25
C LYS A 217 -4.28 10.00 5.36
N TYR A 218 -3.25 9.62 4.62
CA TYR A 218 -2.64 10.52 3.66
C TYR A 218 -3.45 10.54 2.35
N ARG A 219 -3.47 11.72 1.73
CA ARG A 219 -4.05 11.96 0.43
C ARG A 219 -3.14 12.92 -0.34
N ALA A 220 -2.85 12.61 -1.59
CA ALA A 220 -2.07 13.43 -2.50
C ALA A 220 -2.75 13.53 -3.86
#